data_AF-A0A6J4PXV8-F1
#
_entry.id   AF-A0A6J4PXV8-F1
#
_cell.length_a   1.000
_cell.length_b   1.000
_cell.length_c   1.000
_cell.angle_alpha   90.00
_cell.angle_beta   90.00
_cell.angle_gamma   90.00
#
_symmetry.space_group_name_H-M   'P 1'
#
loop_
_entity.id
_entity.type
_entity.pdbx_description
1 polymer ?
#
loop_
_entity_poly.entity_id
_entity_poly.type
_entity_poly.pdbx_seq_one_letter_code
_entity_poly.pdbx_strand_id
1 'polypeptide(L)'
;MGGFQDAVSSRPPQLPPQYAEALTEKAIALWQDAPWDVFADHQILAIEVNRWDLDTLYASVMGMLGMEFGVLFYRSLESLQRFRERVVTNESLEDMEEAFLGQDCLFVTFESDGDEEDGVNLSIVPTIDAIEPVFGNLHPLEGLRSFLYDEEAMALLVVLEAFHRFMRQHRSKFEPDTFPAVSSRYRIPLPAEVTADAPANEATKTATIAIKVSTMPDLAAELLALTDADDDDESFPAVRDDLVPANSFLSLGVVPWDVLDLLRSGMAEHQPMTDVKAAGDGFPVVMIQTSRPKAKTLVGAIKAAGGLQAICFNPGADPFDSEHYDLGLFQTGNGDLHLFGEFGDEDPTHIAARKKWDQRCKKTNGCC
;
A
#
# COMPACT_ATOMS: atom_id res chain seq x y z
N MET A 1 -1.68 -12.87 -47.72
CA MET A 1 -2.06 -11.77 -46.82
C MET A 1 -2.57 -12.43 -45.56
N GLY A 2 -1.64 -12.79 -44.67
CA GLY A 2 -1.89 -13.61 -43.48
C GLY A 2 -0.69 -13.41 -42.57
N GLY A 3 -0.97 -13.01 -41.33
CA GLY A 3 0.02 -12.46 -40.40
C GLY A 3 -0.47 -11.12 -39.89
N PHE A 4 -0.60 -11.01 -38.56
CA PHE A 4 -1.15 -9.91 -37.73
C PHE A 4 -2.57 -10.06 -37.15
N GLN A 5 -3.27 -11.19 -37.30
CA GLN A 5 -4.46 -11.49 -36.48
C GLN A 5 -4.31 -12.71 -35.54
N ASP A 6 -3.28 -13.55 -35.71
CA ASP A 6 -3.02 -14.70 -34.81
C ASP A 6 -2.12 -14.36 -33.60
N ALA A 7 -1.85 -13.08 -33.35
CA ALA A 7 -0.91 -12.64 -32.31
C ALA A 7 -1.59 -12.08 -31.03
N VAL A 8 -2.91 -12.26 -30.88
CA VAL A 8 -3.68 -11.79 -29.69
C VAL A 8 -4.17 -12.96 -28.82
N SER A 9 -3.95 -14.22 -29.23
CA SER A 9 -4.48 -15.43 -28.58
C SER A 9 -3.42 -16.33 -27.90
N SER A 10 -2.29 -15.77 -27.47
CA SER A 10 -1.19 -16.55 -26.86
C SER A 10 -0.71 -16.02 -25.51
N ARG A 11 -1.60 -15.48 -24.67
CA ARG A 11 -1.31 -15.47 -23.24
C ARG A 11 -1.49 -16.91 -22.72
N PRO A 12 -0.45 -17.56 -22.18
CA PRO A 12 -0.64 -18.85 -21.52
C PRO A 12 -1.68 -18.68 -20.40
N PRO A 13 -2.51 -19.71 -20.15
CA PRO A 13 -3.45 -19.66 -19.03
C PRO A 13 -2.66 -19.44 -17.73
N GLN A 14 -3.22 -18.66 -16.78
CA GLN A 14 -2.55 -18.36 -15.50
C GLN A 14 -2.21 -19.64 -14.73
N LEU A 15 -3.06 -20.66 -14.86
CA LEU A 15 -2.90 -21.94 -14.18
C LEU A 15 -2.86 -23.09 -15.19
N PRO A 16 -2.08 -24.15 -14.90
CA PRO A 16 -2.18 -25.40 -15.63
C PRO A 16 -3.61 -25.95 -15.57
N PRO A 17 -4.21 -26.37 -16.70
CA PRO A 17 -5.62 -26.78 -16.75
C PRO A 17 -5.99 -27.87 -15.74
N GLN A 18 -5.08 -28.79 -15.43
CA GLN A 18 -5.34 -29.87 -14.48
C GLN A 18 -5.43 -29.41 -13.01
N TYR A 19 -4.91 -28.21 -12.68
CA TYR A 19 -4.92 -27.67 -11.32
C TYR A 19 -5.79 -26.44 -11.16
N ALA A 20 -6.25 -25.83 -12.26
CA ALA A 20 -7.00 -24.57 -12.25
C ALA A 20 -8.22 -24.62 -11.31
N GLU A 21 -9.13 -25.57 -11.50
CA GLU A 21 -10.34 -25.69 -10.67
C GLU A 21 -10.01 -25.88 -9.19
N ALA A 22 -9.10 -26.82 -8.88
CA ALA A 22 -8.71 -27.12 -7.50
C ALA A 22 -8.00 -25.94 -6.81
N LEU A 23 -7.14 -25.21 -7.52
CA LEU A 23 -6.46 -24.03 -6.98
C LEU A 23 -7.44 -22.88 -6.74
N THR A 24 -8.33 -22.62 -7.69
CA THR A 24 -9.38 -21.61 -7.53
C THR A 24 -10.27 -21.92 -6.34
N GLU A 25 -10.71 -23.18 -6.17
CA GLU A 25 -11.47 -23.60 -4.98
C GLU A 25 -10.70 -23.35 -3.68
N LYS A 26 -9.37 -23.59 -3.65
CA LYS A 26 -8.54 -23.34 -2.47
C LYS A 26 -8.31 -21.87 -2.20
N ALA A 27 -8.13 -21.05 -3.24
CA ALA A 27 -8.04 -19.61 -3.08
C ALA A 27 -9.36 -19.02 -2.54
N ILE A 28 -10.50 -19.50 -3.02
CA ILE A 28 -11.80 -19.13 -2.48
C ILE A 28 -11.96 -19.57 -1.01
N ALA A 29 -11.52 -20.78 -0.67
CA ALA A 29 -11.53 -21.23 0.73
C ALA A 29 -10.63 -20.36 1.63
N LEU A 30 -9.48 -19.91 1.11
CA LEU A 30 -8.60 -18.97 1.80
C LEU A 30 -9.29 -17.62 2.00
N TRP A 31 -10.01 -17.12 0.98
CA TRP A 31 -10.82 -15.90 1.10
C TRP A 31 -11.85 -15.98 2.22
N GLN A 32 -12.54 -17.11 2.31
CA GLN A 32 -13.52 -17.36 3.37
C GLN A 32 -12.90 -17.47 4.77
N ASP A 33 -11.67 -17.98 4.87
CA ASP A 33 -10.95 -18.03 6.15
C ASP A 33 -10.51 -16.63 6.63
N ALA A 34 -10.41 -15.68 5.70
CA ALA A 34 -10.03 -14.28 5.90
C ALA A 34 -8.78 -14.12 6.78
N PRO A 35 -7.61 -14.64 6.36
CA PRO A 35 -6.39 -14.56 7.16
C PRO A 35 -5.94 -13.12 7.43
N TRP A 36 -6.27 -12.17 6.55
CA TRP A 36 -6.01 -10.73 6.72
C TRP A 36 -6.76 -10.09 7.89
N ASP A 37 -7.86 -10.69 8.36
CA ASP A 37 -8.55 -10.23 9.57
C ASP A 37 -7.83 -10.69 10.86
N VAL A 38 -6.86 -11.58 10.72
CA VAL A 38 -6.24 -12.32 11.83
C VAL A 38 -4.74 -12.02 11.93
N PHE A 39 -4.06 -11.95 10.79
CA PHE A 39 -2.62 -11.80 10.73
C PHE A 39 -2.23 -10.43 10.18
N ALA A 40 -1.32 -9.77 10.90
CA ALA A 40 -0.59 -8.63 10.37
C ALA A 40 0.48 -9.10 9.38
N ASP A 41 0.93 -8.18 8.55
CA ASP A 41 1.90 -8.44 7.49
C ASP A 41 3.28 -8.89 8.00
N HIS A 42 3.68 -8.48 9.20
CA HIS A 42 4.90 -8.93 9.89
C HIS A 42 4.74 -10.30 10.55
N GLN A 43 3.52 -10.87 10.64
CA GLN A 43 3.27 -12.15 11.29
C GLN A 43 3.44 -13.32 10.33
N ILE A 44 4.59 -13.99 10.44
CA ILE A 44 5.04 -14.99 9.46
C ILE A 44 4.67 -16.42 9.86
N LEU A 45 4.17 -17.18 8.89
CA LEU A 45 3.99 -18.63 9.02
C LEU A 45 5.05 -19.38 8.19
N ALA A 46 5.72 -20.35 8.79
CA ALA A 46 6.59 -21.29 8.10
C ALA A 46 5.80 -22.55 7.69
N ILE A 47 5.86 -22.89 6.41
CA ILE A 47 5.17 -24.04 5.80
C ILE A 47 6.23 -24.97 5.22
N GLU A 48 6.56 -26.05 5.94
CA GLU A 48 7.56 -27.03 5.52
C GLU A 48 6.93 -28.03 4.52
N VAL A 49 7.39 -27.97 3.27
CA VAL A 49 6.90 -28.77 2.14
C VAL A 49 7.82 -29.96 1.85
N ASN A 50 9.14 -29.72 1.79
CA ASN A 50 10.19 -30.70 1.47
C ASN A 50 9.91 -31.52 0.19
N ARG A 51 9.39 -30.87 -0.86
CA ARG A 51 9.06 -31.44 -2.18
C ARG A 51 9.09 -30.36 -3.25
N TRP A 52 9.21 -30.76 -4.52
CA TRP A 52 9.22 -29.86 -5.69
C TRP A 52 10.29 -28.77 -5.58
N ASP A 53 11.47 -29.15 -5.07
CA ASP A 53 12.59 -28.24 -4.77
C ASP A 53 12.23 -27.10 -3.80
N LEU A 54 11.17 -27.28 -3.01
CA LEU A 54 10.77 -26.39 -1.92
C LEU A 54 10.95 -27.08 -0.58
N ASP A 55 11.83 -26.52 0.25
CA ASP A 55 12.01 -26.96 1.62
C ASP A 55 10.93 -26.34 2.52
N THR A 56 10.98 -25.02 2.72
CA THR A 56 10.04 -24.26 3.54
C THR A 56 9.61 -22.99 2.81
N LEU A 57 8.31 -22.73 2.78
CA LEU A 57 7.75 -21.46 2.33
C LEU A 57 7.39 -20.60 3.54
N TYR A 58 7.71 -19.33 3.49
CA TYR A 58 7.37 -18.34 4.52
C TYR A 58 6.19 -17.51 4.02
N ALA A 59 5.03 -17.72 4.62
CA ALA A 59 3.80 -17.02 4.25
C ALA A 59 3.68 -15.69 5.00
N SER A 60 3.48 -14.62 4.23
CA SER A 60 3.17 -13.26 4.69
C SER A 60 1.80 -12.88 4.15
N VAL A 61 0.88 -12.46 5.04
CA VAL A 61 -0.49 -12.12 4.67
C VAL A 61 -0.60 -10.61 4.41
N MET A 62 -1.25 -10.23 3.31
CA MET A 62 -1.49 -8.84 2.91
C MET A 62 -3.00 -8.55 2.96
N GLY A 63 -3.37 -7.33 3.35
CA GLY A 63 -4.77 -6.88 3.32
C GLY A 63 -5.30 -6.20 4.58
N MET A 64 -4.51 -6.08 5.65
CA MET A 64 -4.96 -5.44 6.90
C MET A 64 -5.38 -3.95 6.74
N LEU A 65 -4.97 -3.28 5.64
CA LEU A 65 -5.35 -1.90 5.28
C LEU A 65 -6.36 -1.81 4.11
N GLY A 66 -6.90 -2.94 3.65
CA GLY A 66 -8.03 -2.97 2.69
C GLY A 66 -7.73 -2.57 1.24
N MET A 67 -6.47 -2.26 0.89
CA MET A 67 -6.10 -1.88 -0.49
C MET A 67 -5.84 -3.08 -1.40
N GLU A 68 -5.14 -4.10 -0.92
CA GLU A 68 -4.81 -5.32 -1.67
C GLU A 68 -4.85 -6.54 -0.75
N PHE A 69 -5.61 -7.57 -1.11
CA PHE A 69 -5.71 -8.81 -0.35
C PHE A 69 -4.88 -9.91 -1.01
N GLY A 70 -4.10 -10.64 -0.20
CA GLY A 70 -3.32 -11.74 -0.73
C GLY A 70 -2.39 -12.39 0.27
N VAL A 71 -1.64 -13.37 -0.20
CA VAL A 71 -0.60 -14.05 0.56
C VAL A 71 0.62 -14.25 -0.31
N LEU A 72 1.77 -13.81 0.19
CA LEU A 72 3.08 -14.03 -0.42
C LEU A 72 3.75 -15.22 0.26
N PHE A 73 4.28 -16.15 -0.52
CA PHE A 73 4.97 -17.36 -0.07
C PHE A 73 6.43 -17.30 -0.49
N TYR A 74 7.28 -16.75 0.36
CA TYR A 74 8.71 -16.62 0.11
C TYR A 74 9.40 -17.98 0.16
N ARG A 75 10.27 -18.27 -0.83
CA ARG A 75 11.05 -19.51 -0.89
C ARG A 75 12.22 -19.55 0.10
N SER A 76 12.60 -18.41 0.67
CA SER A 76 13.66 -18.32 1.68
C SER A 76 13.40 -17.22 2.72
N LEU A 77 13.96 -17.37 3.93
CA LEU A 77 13.96 -16.31 4.95
C LEU A 77 14.72 -15.07 4.48
N GLU A 78 15.81 -15.28 3.76
CA GLU A 78 16.65 -14.20 3.26
C GLU A 78 15.87 -13.29 2.29
N SER A 79 15.06 -13.87 1.40
CA SER A 79 14.18 -13.10 0.50
C SER A 79 13.17 -12.24 1.27
N LEU A 80 12.60 -12.79 2.35
CA LEU A 80 11.65 -12.08 3.21
C LEU A 80 12.33 -10.94 3.98
N GLN A 81 13.45 -11.22 4.63
CA GLN A 81 14.19 -10.24 5.45
C GLN A 81 14.74 -9.09 4.59
N ARG A 82 15.35 -9.39 3.44
CA ARG A 82 15.88 -8.36 2.52
C ARG A 82 14.79 -7.42 2.02
N PHE A 83 13.60 -7.94 1.70
CA PHE A 83 12.50 -7.09 1.30
C PHE A 83 12.09 -6.14 2.44
N ARG A 84 11.94 -6.68 3.64
CA ARG A 84 11.57 -5.89 4.83
C ARG A 84 12.60 -4.83 5.17
N GLU A 85 13.89 -5.17 5.15
CA GLU A 85 14.98 -4.20 5.36
C GLU A 85 14.95 -3.05 4.35
N ARG A 86 14.72 -3.34 3.06
CA ARG A 86 14.70 -2.31 2.00
C ARG A 86 13.47 -1.41 2.04
N VAL A 87 12.31 -1.97 2.40
CA VAL A 87 11.08 -1.18 2.62
C VAL A 87 11.24 -0.24 3.81
N VAL A 88 11.89 -0.71 4.88
CA VAL A 88 12.17 0.06 6.09
C VAL A 88 13.18 1.18 5.83
N THR A 89 14.28 0.90 5.10
CA THR A 89 15.35 1.88 4.84
C THR A 89 14.96 3.02 3.87
N ASN A 90 13.70 3.11 3.44
CA ASN A 90 13.16 4.17 2.57
C ASN A 90 14.04 4.48 1.34
N GLU A 91 14.53 3.43 0.68
CA GLU A 91 15.27 3.57 -0.56
C GLU A 91 14.34 4.10 -1.67
N SER A 92 14.88 4.69 -2.74
CA SER A 92 14.07 5.38 -3.75
C SER A 92 13.02 4.46 -4.40
N LEU A 93 12.01 5.02 -5.10
CA LEU A 93 11.04 4.22 -5.88
C LEU A 93 11.73 3.20 -6.81
N GLU A 94 12.90 3.55 -7.38
CA GLU A 94 13.69 2.64 -8.22
C GLU A 94 14.29 1.48 -7.39
N ASP A 95 14.75 1.74 -6.16
CA ASP A 95 15.31 0.73 -5.27
C ASP A 95 14.23 -0.18 -4.67
N MET A 96 13.02 0.36 -4.41
CA MET A 96 11.83 -0.41 -4.02
C MET A 96 11.35 -1.34 -5.14
N GLU A 97 11.32 -0.86 -6.38
CA GLU A 97 11.04 -1.69 -7.55
C GLU A 97 12.11 -2.78 -7.74
N GLU A 98 13.40 -2.46 -7.55
CA GLU A 98 14.49 -3.44 -7.59
C GLU A 98 14.39 -4.47 -6.44
N ALA A 99 13.99 -4.03 -5.25
CA ALA A 99 13.73 -4.90 -4.10
C ALA A 99 12.59 -5.88 -4.37
N PHE A 100 11.50 -5.41 -4.96
CA PHE A 100 10.37 -6.23 -5.38
C PHE A 100 10.80 -7.23 -6.46
N LEU A 101 11.49 -6.79 -7.51
CA LEU A 101 11.99 -7.66 -8.58
C LEU A 101 13.02 -8.68 -8.11
N GLY A 102 13.73 -8.39 -7.02
CA GLY A 102 14.69 -9.29 -6.38
C GLY A 102 14.06 -10.35 -5.45
N GLN A 103 12.73 -10.37 -5.29
CA GLN A 103 12.05 -11.36 -4.46
C GLN A 103 11.97 -12.73 -5.16
N ASP A 104 11.91 -13.77 -4.33
CA ASP A 104 11.69 -15.14 -4.75
C ASP A 104 10.48 -15.71 -4.01
N CYS A 105 9.28 -15.52 -4.57
CA CYS A 105 8.04 -15.91 -3.93
C CYS A 105 6.95 -16.35 -4.91
N LEU A 106 6.13 -17.31 -4.47
CA LEU A 106 4.83 -17.57 -5.07
C LEU A 106 3.80 -16.63 -4.43
N PHE A 107 2.77 -16.22 -5.16
CA PHE A 107 1.72 -15.37 -4.61
C PHE A 107 0.32 -15.82 -5.04
N VAL A 108 -0.63 -15.51 -4.17
CA VAL A 108 -2.06 -15.49 -4.48
C VAL A 108 -2.59 -14.13 -4.04
N THR A 109 -3.08 -13.34 -4.99
CA THR A 109 -3.75 -12.06 -4.74
C THR A 109 -5.20 -12.15 -5.20
N PHE A 110 -6.03 -11.22 -4.76
CA PHE A 110 -7.43 -11.16 -5.14
C PHE A 110 -7.73 -9.79 -5.75
N GLU A 111 -8.15 -9.80 -7.00
CA GLU A 111 -8.62 -8.61 -7.71
C GLU A 111 -10.15 -8.56 -7.60
N SER A 112 -10.74 -7.37 -7.52
CA SER A 112 -12.19 -7.22 -7.57
C SER A 112 -12.64 -6.64 -8.90
N ASP A 113 -13.70 -7.20 -9.48
CA ASP A 113 -14.33 -6.72 -10.73
C ASP A 113 -14.97 -5.31 -10.63
N GLY A 114 -14.80 -4.63 -9.49
CA GLY A 114 -15.21 -3.25 -9.30
C GLY A 114 -14.24 -2.31 -10.03
N ASP A 115 -14.57 -2.01 -11.30
CA ASP A 115 -13.97 -0.94 -12.08
C ASP A 115 -13.76 0.34 -11.23
N GLU A 116 -12.62 0.97 -11.50
CA GLU A 116 -11.98 2.15 -10.88
C GLU A 116 -12.81 3.46 -10.82
N GLU A 117 -14.16 3.43 -10.85
CA GLU A 117 -15.00 4.64 -10.94
C GLU A 117 -15.88 4.95 -9.70
N ASP A 118 -16.07 4.01 -8.77
CA ASP A 118 -16.76 4.28 -7.50
C ASP A 118 -15.76 4.14 -6.35
N GLY A 119 -15.54 5.22 -5.60
CA GLY A 119 -14.54 5.33 -4.53
C GLY A 119 -14.45 4.06 -3.68
N VAL A 120 -13.24 3.50 -3.61
CA VAL A 120 -12.92 2.26 -2.90
C VAL A 120 -13.40 2.37 -1.46
N ASN A 121 -14.50 1.70 -1.13
CA ASN A 121 -14.95 1.61 0.25
C ASN A 121 -14.00 0.64 0.98
N LEU A 122 -12.93 1.18 1.59
CA LEU A 122 -11.91 0.46 2.36
C LEU A 122 -12.48 -0.38 3.52
N SER A 123 -13.77 -0.19 3.85
CA SER A 123 -14.49 -0.93 4.90
C SER A 123 -15.24 -2.17 4.39
N ILE A 124 -15.36 -2.37 3.09
CA ILE A 124 -16.13 -3.47 2.51
C ILE A 124 -15.16 -4.46 1.86
N VAL A 125 -14.89 -5.56 2.56
CA VAL A 125 -14.27 -6.75 1.95
C VAL A 125 -15.17 -7.19 0.78
N PRO A 126 -14.65 -7.28 -0.46
CA PRO A 126 -15.41 -7.68 -1.62
C PRO A 126 -16.18 -8.99 -1.39
N THR A 127 -17.39 -9.09 -1.92
CA THR A 127 -18.14 -10.35 -1.86
C THR A 127 -17.44 -11.42 -2.70
N ILE A 128 -17.58 -12.68 -2.31
CA ILE A 128 -16.96 -13.84 -2.98
C ILE A 128 -17.24 -13.91 -4.51
N ASP A 129 -18.38 -13.39 -4.95
CA ASP A 129 -18.81 -13.38 -6.36
C ASP A 129 -18.18 -12.24 -7.17
N ALA A 130 -17.46 -11.33 -6.52
CA ALA A 130 -16.85 -10.14 -7.11
C ALA A 130 -15.32 -10.17 -7.00
N ILE A 131 -14.73 -11.32 -6.65
CA ILE A 131 -13.27 -11.49 -6.53
C ILE A 131 -12.76 -12.54 -7.50
N GLU A 132 -11.67 -12.20 -8.19
CA GLU A 132 -10.92 -13.13 -9.02
C GLU A 132 -9.55 -13.41 -8.37
N PRO A 133 -9.24 -14.68 -8.04
CA PRO A 133 -7.93 -15.01 -7.51
C PRO A 133 -6.89 -14.99 -8.64
N VAL A 134 -5.84 -14.21 -8.44
CA VAL A 134 -4.70 -14.11 -9.34
C VAL A 134 -3.51 -14.83 -8.74
N PHE A 135 -2.85 -15.64 -9.56
CA PHE A 135 -1.74 -16.49 -9.15
C PHE A 135 -0.48 -16.09 -9.90
N GLY A 136 0.66 -16.19 -9.22
CA GLY A 136 1.92 -16.02 -9.92
C GLY A 136 3.14 -16.33 -9.12
N ASN A 137 4.26 -16.07 -9.76
CA ASN A 137 5.60 -16.25 -9.24
C ASN A 137 6.39 -14.97 -9.50
N LEU A 138 7.16 -14.55 -8.51
CA LEU A 138 8.15 -13.50 -8.62
C LEU A 138 9.50 -14.16 -8.39
N HIS A 139 10.38 -14.09 -9.39
CA HIS A 139 11.70 -14.71 -9.34
C HIS A 139 12.79 -13.70 -9.68
N PRO A 140 13.93 -13.67 -8.95
CA PRO A 140 14.92 -12.59 -9.07
C PRO A 140 15.52 -12.41 -10.46
N LEU A 141 15.58 -13.49 -11.25
CA LEU A 141 16.15 -13.49 -12.61
C LEU A 141 15.08 -13.46 -13.72
N GLU A 142 13.83 -13.81 -13.41
CA GLU A 142 12.75 -13.94 -14.40
C GLU A 142 11.72 -12.81 -14.29
N GLY A 143 11.74 -12.06 -13.18
CA GLY A 143 10.75 -11.03 -12.87
C GLY A 143 9.40 -11.61 -12.48
N LEU A 144 8.35 -10.78 -12.58
CA LEU A 144 6.98 -11.15 -12.25
C LEU A 144 6.36 -11.99 -13.37
N ARG A 145 5.88 -13.18 -13.02
CA ARG A 145 5.10 -14.08 -13.88
C ARG A 145 3.70 -14.27 -13.29
N SER A 146 2.67 -13.77 -13.99
CA SER A 146 1.25 -13.99 -13.65
C SER A 146 0.73 -15.35 -14.15
N PHE A 147 1.57 -16.39 -14.09
CA PHE A 147 1.19 -17.77 -14.36
C PHE A 147 2.11 -18.75 -13.63
N LEU A 148 1.61 -19.95 -13.36
CA LEU A 148 2.33 -21.02 -12.68
C LEU A 148 2.63 -22.20 -13.60
N TYR A 149 3.78 -22.84 -13.42
CA TYR A 149 4.08 -24.16 -13.96
C TYR A 149 3.47 -25.29 -13.11
N ASP A 150 3.44 -26.51 -13.64
CA ASP A 150 2.82 -27.68 -12.98
C ASP A 150 3.33 -27.92 -11.55
N GLU A 151 4.64 -27.83 -11.33
CA GLU A 151 5.23 -28.03 -9.99
C GLU A 151 4.91 -26.89 -9.03
N GLU A 152 4.90 -25.64 -9.51
CA GLU A 152 4.54 -24.45 -8.72
C GLU A 152 3.06 -24.50 -8.33
N ALA A 153 2.19 -24.85 -9.28
CA ALA A 153 0.75 -25.02 -9.09
C ALA A 153 0.44 -26.15 -8.09
N MET A 154 1.12 -27.29 -8.22
CA MET A 154 0.98 -28.41 -7.27
C MET A 154 1.44 -28.03 -5.86
N ALA A 155 2.60 -27.39 -5.74
CA ALA A 155 3.12 -26.93 -4.46
C ALA A 155 2.15 -25.96 -3.80
N LEU A 156 1.68 -24.96 -4.55
CA LEU A 156 0.75 -23.96 -4.06
C LEU A 156 -0.59 -24.58 -3.64
N LEU A 157 -1.10 -25.56 -4.39
CA LEU A 157 -2.34 -26.27 -4.04
C LEU A 157 -2.22 -26.94 -2.66
N VAL A 158 -1.11 -27.62 -2.42
CA VAL A 158 -0.84 -28.32 -1.15
C VAL A 158 -0.62 -27.34 -0.01
N VAL A 159 0.06 -26.23 -0.27
CA VAL A 159 0.32 -25.15 0.68
C VAL A 159 -0.97 -24.46 1.09
N LEU A 160 -1.83 -24.10 0.14
CA LEU A 160 -3.14 -23.49 0.41
C LEU A 160 -4.05 -24.42 1.21
N GLU A 161 -4.08 -25.72 0.89
CA GLU A 161 -4.86 -26.69 1.68
C GLU A 161 -4.31 -26.83 3.12
N ALA A 162 -2.99 -26.84 3.29
CA ALA A 162 -2.39 -26.87 4.62
C ALA A 162 -2.68 -25.59 5.41
N PHE A 163 -2.62 -24.42 4.76
CA PHE A 163 -2.90 -23.13 5.37
C PHE A 163 -4.38 -23.01 5.76
N HIS A 164 -5.30 -23.39 4.87
CA HIS A 164 -6.73 -23.47 5.15
C HIS A 164 -7.03 -24.32 6.41
N ARG A 165 -6.44 -25.52 6.49
CA ARG A 165 -6.60 -26.39 7.68
C ARG A 165 -6.01 -25.77 8.94
N PHE A 166 -4.88 -25.09 8.81
CA PHE A 166 -4.25 -24.38 9.92
C PHE A 166 -5.14 -23.26 10.46
N MET A 167 -5.69 -22.44 9.57
CA MET A 167 -6.64 -21.39 9.92
C MET A 167 -7.85 -21.97 10.64
N ARG A 168 -8.52 -22.95 10.05
CA ARG A 168 -9.70 -23.58 10.68
C ARG A 168 -9.43 -24.18 12.04
N GLN A 169 -8.24 -24.74 12.26
CA GLN A 169 -7.87 -25.37 13.53
C GLN A 169 -7.45 -24.35 14.60
N HIS A 170 -6.81 -23.25 14.21
CA HIS A 170 -6.11 -22.37 15.14
C HIS A 170 -6.61 -20.93 15.17
N ARG A 171 -7.55 -20.52 14.31
CA ARG A 171 -8.10 -19.15 14.24
C ARG A 171 -8.44 -18.57 15.61
N SER A 172 -9.12 -19.33 16.46
CA SER A 172 -9.50 -18.90 17.83
C SER A 172 -8.33 -18.61 18.79
N LYS A 173 -7.09 -18.99 18.43
CA LYS A 173 -5.89 -18.73 19.25
C LYS A 173 -5.20 -17.41 18.89
N PHE A 174 -5.59 -16.79 17.78
CA PHE A 174 -5.05 -15.54 17.29
C PHE A 174 -6.06 -14.45 17.66
N GLU A 175 -5.84 -13.86 18.84
CA GLU A 175 -6.55 -12.67 19.31
C GLU A 175 -5.77 -11.42 18.85
N PRO A 176 -6.39 -10.23 18.82
CA PRO A 176 -5.67 -8.98 18.61
C PRO A 176 -4.43 -8.92 19.50
N ASP A 177 -3.29 -8.54 18.93
CA ASP A 177 -1.97 -8.44 19.59
C ASP A 177 -1.35 -9.75 20.08
N THR A 178 -1.92 -10.92 19.76
CA THR A 178 -1.42 -12.21 20.22
C THR A 178 -1.05 -13.13 19.07
N PHE A 179 0.26 -13.33 18.87
CA PHE A 179 0.81 -14.27 17.89
C PHE A 179 1.61 -15.38 18.59
N PRO A 180 0.96 -16.44 19.10
CA PRO A 180 1.63 -17.48 19.87
C PRO A 180 2.38 -18.47 18.98
N ALA A 181 3.42 -19.11 19.52
CA ALA A 181 4.08 -20.24 18.88
C ALA A 181 3.13 -21.45 18.79
N VAL A 182 2.63 -21.73 17.58
CA VAL A 182 1.71 -22.82 17.27
C VAL A 182 2.31 -23.62 16.12
N SER A 183 2.26 -24.94 16.22
CA SER A 183 2.69 -25.82 15.13
C SER A 183 1.76 -27.02 15.01
N SER A 184 1.42 -27.35 13.76
CA SER A 184 0.58 -28.48 13.41
C SER A 184 1.08 -29.16 12.14
N ARG A 185 0.80 -30.46 12.02
CA ARG A 185 1.19 -31.27 10.85
C ARG A 185 -0.04 -31.86 10.19
N TYR A 186 -0.14 -31.67 8.88
CA TYR A 186 -1.26 -32.10 8.06
C TYR A 186 -0.81 -33.15 7.04
N ARG A 187 -1.65 -34.17 6.84
CA ARG A 187 -1.51 -35.08 5.69
C ARG A 187 -2.45 -34.60 4.60
N ILE A 188 -1.87 -34.19 3.48
CA ILE A 188 -2.57 -33.60 2.34
C ILE A 188 -2.59 -34.64 1.21
N PRO A 189 -3.76 -34.98 0.66
CA PRO A 189 -3.84 -35.89 -0.49
C PRO A 189 -3.30 -35.20 -1.75
N LEU A 190 -2.54 -35.95 -2.54
CA LEU A 190 -2.08 -35.52 -3.86
C LEU A 190 -3.08 -35.93 -4.94
N PRO A 191 -3.27 -35.12 -6.00
CA PRO A 191 -4.07 -35.49 -7.16
C PRO A 191 -3.57 -36.79 -7.82
N ALA A 192 -4.50 -37.59 -8.35
CA ALA A 192 -4.25 -38.95 -8.82
C ALA A 192 -3.23 -39.06 -9.98
N GLU A 193 -3.06 -38.01 -10.80
CA GLU A 193 -2.18 -38.03 -11.97
C GLU A 193 -0.69 -38.10 -11.61
N VAL A 194 -0.29 -37.62 -10.42
CA VAL A 194 1.10 -37.70 -9.91
C VAL A 194 1.47 -39.15 -9.53
N THR A 195 0.48 -40.03 -9.37
CA THR A 195 0.71 -41.46 -9.06
C THR A 195 0.90 -42.33 -10.29
N ALA A 196 0.87 -41.76 -11.51
CA ALA A 196 0.94 -42.50 -12.77
C ALA A 196 2.31 -43.17 -13.06
N ASP A 197 3.39 -42.71 -12.42
CA ASP A 197 4.72 -43.35 -12.48
C ASP A 197 4.90 -44.47 -11.45
N ALA A 198 3.89 -44.73 -10.59
CA ALA A 198 3.94 -45.83 -9.64
C ALA A 198 3.60 -47.17 -10.34
N PRO A 199 4.37 -48.25 -10.10
CA PRO A 199 4.06 -49.56 -10.67
C PRO A 199 2.62 -49.98 -10.33
N ALA A 200 1.95 -50.62 -11.29
CA ALA A 200 0.51 -50.94 -11.34
C ALA A 200 -0.10 -51.72 -10.15
N ASN A 201 0.68 -52.02 -9.10
CA ASN A 201 0.23 -52.60 -7.84
C ASN A 201 -0.05 -51.57 -6.72
N GLU A 202 0.19 -50.27 -6.93
CA GLU A 202 -0.08 -49.22 -5.92
C GLU A 202 -1.16 -48.19 -6.34
N ALA A 203 -1.86 -48.40 -7.46
CA ALA A 203 -2.87 -47.50 -8.03
C ALA A 203 -4.15 -47.28 -7.19
N THR A 204 -4.15 -47.66 -5.90
CA THR A 204 -5.31 -47.53 -4.99
C THR A 204 -4.98 -46.83 -3.66
N LYS A 205 -3.75 -46.35 -3.46
CA LYS A 205 -3.43 -45.46 -2.33
C LYS A 205 -3.34 -44.04 -2.86
N THR A 206 -4.28 -43.18 -2.48
CA THR A 206 -4.13 -41.74 -2.62
C THR A 206 -2.82 -41.35 -1.95
N ALA A 207 -1.81 -40.97 -2.74
CA ALA A 207 -0.53 -40.55 -2.19
C ALA A 207 -0.78 -39.32 -1.31
N THR A 208 -0.18 -39.28 -0.12
CA THR A 208 -0.31 -38.15 0.79
C THR A 208 1.06 -37.58 1.09
N ILE A 209 1.12 -36.26 1.21
CA ILE A 209 2.30 -35.51 1.64
C ILE A 209 2.06 -34.95 3.05
N ALA A 210 3.10 -34.94 3.87
CA ALA A 210 3.02 -34.48 5.25
C ALA A 210 3.61 -33.08 5.38
N ILE A 211 2.75 -32.06 5.44
CA ILE A 211 3.12 -30.65 5.55
C ILE A 211 3.10 -30.23 7.01
N LYS A 212 4.08 -29.46 7.46
CA LYS A 212 4.08 -28.83 8.79
C LYS A 212 3.89 -27.33 8.61
N VAL A 213 2.95 -26.77 9.37
CA VAL A 213 2.73 -25.32 9.45
C VAL A 213 3.05 -24.87 10.87
N SER A 214 3.82 -23.80 10.99
CA SER A 214 4.14 -23.19 12.29
C SER A 214 4.18 -21.67 12.20
N THR A 215 3.74 -21.01 13.26
CA THR A 215 3.96 -19.56 13.43
C THR A 215 5.39 -19.29 13.90
N MET A 216 5.92 -18.13 13.50
CA MET A 216 7.29 -17.70 13.80
C MET A 216 7.26 -16.40 14.64
N PRO A 217 6.90 -16.46 15.94
CA PRO A 217 6.70 -15.25 16.74
C PRO A 217 7.98 -14.45 17.00
N ASP A 218 9.12 -15.13 17.17
CA ASP A 218 10.40 -14.44 17.38
C ASP A 218 10.79 -13.62 16.14
N LEU A 219 10.60 -14.20 14.94
CA LEU A 219 10.82 -13.50 13.68
C LEU A 219 9.79 -12.38 13.47
N ALA A 220 8.52 -12.61 13.81
CA ALA A 220 7.50 -11.57 13.70
C ALA A 220 7.81 -10.36 14.59
N ALA A 221 8.32 -10.59 15.81
CA ALA A 221 8.77 -9.54 16.70
C ALA A 221 10.02 -8.83 16.19
N GLU A 222 10.96 -9.55 15.56
CA GLU A 222 12.13 -8.95 14.89
C GLU A 222 11.71 -8.05 13.72
N LEU A 223 10.80 -8.51 12.87
CA LEU A 223 10.29 -7.75 11.74
C LEU A 223 9.50 -6.50 12.17
N LEU A 224 8.69 -6.62 13.23
CA LEU A 224 7.99 -5.47 13.82
C LEU A 224 8.98 -4.48 14.45
N ALA A 225 10.02 -4.97 15.12
CA ALA A 225 11.04 -4.09 15.70
C ALA A 225 11.84 -3.35 14.62
N LEU A 226 12.00 -3.91 13.41
CA LEU A 226 12.64 -3.20 12.29
C LEU A 226 11.77 -2.03 11.80
N THR A 227 10.45 -2.19 11.76
CA THR A 227 9.54 -1.08 11.43
C THR A 227 9.45 -0.05 12.55
N ASP A 228 9.41 -0.50 13.81
CA ASP A 228 9.34 0.39 14.99
C ASP A 228 10.67 1.11 15.27
N ALA A 229 11.82 0.57 14.84
CA ALA A 229 13.13 1.19 15.00
C ALA A 229 13.33 2.39 14.05
N ASP A 230 12.61 2.41 12.93
CA ASP A 230 12.53 3.59 12.06
C ASP A 230 11.37 4.52 12.43
N ASP A 231 10.42 4.11 13.28
CA ASP A 231 9.43 5.04 13.88
C ASP A 231 10.06 6.06 14.86
N ASP A 232 11.33 5.86 15.28
CA ASP A 232 12.09 6.89 16.00
C ASP A 232 12.74 7.94 15.07
N ASP A 233 12.70 7.77 13.73
CA ASP A 233 13.20 8.76 12.75
C ASP A 233 12.29 8.97 11.50
N GLU A 234 11.12 8.34 11.42
CA GLU A 234 10.07 8.56 10.42
C GLU A 234 8.76 9.02 11.07
N SER A 235 8.82 10.14 11.81
CA SER A 235 7.62 10.96 11.92
C SER A 235 7.22 11.34 10.50
N PHE A 236 6.12 10.78 9.97
CA PHE A 236 5.25 11.55 9.08
C PHE A 236 5.21 12.95 9.70
N PRO A 237 5.67 14.02 9.01
CA PRO A 237 5.85 15.30 9.67
C PRO A 237 4.54 15.67 10.32
N ALA A 238 4.50 15.58 11.66
CA ALA A 238 3.24 15.60 12.38
C ALA A 238 2.54 16.89 12.00
N VAL A 239 1.38 16.80 11.34
CA VAL A 239 0.70 17.99 10.83
C VAL A 239 0.29 18.83 12.03
N ARG A 240 0.90 20.01 12.15
CA ARG A 240 0.70 20.89 13.31
C ARG A 240 -0.41 21.89 13.02
N ASP A 241 -1.41 21.96 13.88
CA ASP A 241 -2.50 22.96 13.79
C ASP A 241 -2.25 24.22 14.66
N ASP A 242 -1.00 24.47 15.05
CA ASP A 242 -0.65 25.54 15.99
C ASP A 242 -0.20 26.86 15.33
N LEU A 243 0.06 26.83 14.01
CA LEU A 243 0.62 27.98 13.31
C LEU A 243 -0.43 29.06 13.04
N VAL A 244 -1.60 28.68 12.50
CA VAL A 244 -2.67 29.62 12.16
C VAL A 244 -3.48 29.96 13.42
N PRO A 245 -3.57 31.24 13.83
CA PRO A 245 -4.28 31.58 15.06
C PRO A 245 -5.77 31.25 14.98
N ALA A 246 -6.33 30.66 16.04
CA ALA A 246 -7.76 30.42 16.15
C ALA A 246 -8.59 31.69 15.89
N ASN A 247 -9.73 31.52 15.22
CA ASN A 247 -10.63 32.59 14.75
C ASN A 247 -9.98 33.56 13.74
N SER A 248 -9.04 33.09 12.93
CA SER A 248 -8.57 33.84 11.77
C SER A 248 -9.47 33.56 10.57
N PHE A 249 -9.70 34.57 9.73
CA PHE A 249 -10.38 34.38 8.46
C PHE A 249 -9.34 33.96 7.42
N LEU A 250 -9.59 32.85 6.73
CA LEU A 250 -8.68 32.31 5.73
C LEU A 250 -9.37 32.22 4.36
N SER A 251 -8.64 32.58 3.31
CA SER A 251 -9.18 32.51 1.95
C SER A 251 -8.08 32.34 0.91
N LEU A 252 -8.39 31.60 -0.17
CA LEU A 252 -7.56 31.53 -1.36
C LEU A 252 -7.90 32.69 -2.29
N GLY A 253 -6.92 33.54 -2.56
CA GLY A 253 -7.10 34.79 -3.26
C GLY A 253 -6.21 34.97 -4.47
N VAL A 254 -6.32 36.15 -5.06
CA VAL A 254 -5.39 36.65 -6.05
C VAL A 254 -5.11 38.12 -5.75
N VAL A 255 -3.84 38.49 -5.76
CA VAL A 255 -3.40 39.88 -5.60
C VAL A 255 -2.89 40.37 -6.95
N PRO A 256 -3.45 41.46 -7.50
CA PRO A 256 -2.92 42.10 -8.70
C PRO A 256 -1.44 42.45 -8.56
N TRP A 257 -0.68 42.35 -9.65
CA TRP A 257 0.78 42.54 -9.62
C TRP A 257 1.22 43.90 -9.10
N ASP A 258 0.49 44.97 -9.45
CA ASP A 258 0.71 46.33 -8.96
C ASP A 258 0.50 46.46 -7.44
N VAL A 259 -0.51 45.76 -6.91
CA VAL A 259 -0.75 45.68 -5.46
C VAL A 259 0.35 44.88 -4.77
N LEU A 260 0.81 43.77 -5.36
CA LEU A 260 1.90 42.97 -4.81
C LEU A 260 3.20 43.78 -4.70
N ASP A 261 3.54 44.55 -5.73
CA ASP A 261 4.73 45.40 -5.73
C ASP A 261 4.64 46.54 -4.70
N LEU A 262 3.44 47.07 -4.47
CA LEU A 262 3.19 48.02 -3.39
C LEU A 262 3.38 47.37 -2.01
N LEU A 263 2.90 46.14 -1.80
CA LEU A 263 3.10 45.42 -0.55
C LEU A 263 4.57 45.12 -0.29
N ARG A 264 5.32 44.70 -1.32
CA ARG A 264 6.77 44.45 -1.23
C ARG A 264 7.58 45.67 -0.82
N SER A 265 7.16 46.87 -1.22
CA SER A 265 7.85 48.13 -0.90
C SER A 265 7.38 48.79 0.39
N GLY A 266 6.16 48.50 0.85
CA GLY A 266 5.54 49.15 2.01
C GLY A 266 5.45 48.33 3.30
N MET A 267 5.72 47.02 3.25
CA MET A 267 5.59 46.13 4.41
C MET A 267 6.86 46.10 5.26
N ALA A 268 6.68 46.02 6.58
CA ALA A 268 7.78 45.90 7.54
C ALA A 268 8.48 44.53 7.47
N GLU A 269 7.78 43.50 7.01
CA GLU A 269 8.25 42.11 7.01
C GLU A 269 7.88 41.47 5.66
N HIS A 270 8.88 40.96 4.95
CA HIS A 270 8.71 40.29 3.65
C HIS A 270 9.86 39.29 3.44
N GLN A 271 9.52 38.09 2.97
CA GLN A 271 10.49 37.10 2.53
C GLN A 271 10.61 37.20 1.01
N PRO A 272 11.76 37.60 0.46
CA PRO A 272 11.94 37.73 -0.98
C PRO A 272 11.93 36.37 -1.66
N MET A 273 11.17 36.27 -2.75
CA MET A 273 11.17 35.13 -3.65
C MET A 273 11.91 35.51 -4.93
N THR A 274 12.91 34.72 -5.32
CA THR A 274 13.68 34.91 -6.56
C THR A 274 12.87 34.43 -7.76
N ASP A 275 13.02 35.10 -8.91
CA ASP A 275 12.51 34.65 -10.22
C ASP A 275 10.99 34.54 -10.41
N VAL A 276 10.18 35.26 -9.60
CA VAL A 276 8.74 35.36 -9.83
C VAL A 276 8.45 36.18 -11.09
N LYS A 277 8.09 35.50 -12.19
CA LYS A 277 7.66 36.16 -13.43
C LYS A 277 6.19 36.56 -13.34
N ALA A 278 5.91 37.83 -13.56
CA ALA A 278 4.54 38.31 -13.65
C ALA A 278 3.81 37.65 -14.83
N ALA A 279 2.78 36.86 -14.52
CA ALA A 279 2.01 36.09 -15.50
C ALA A 279 0.54 35.99 -15.07
N GLY A 280 -0.37 36.07 -16.05
CA GLY A 280 -1.82 36.05 -15.79
C GLY A 280 -2.32 37.30 -15.03
N ASP A 281 -3.50 37.18 -14.43
CA ASP A 281 -4.26 38.31 -13.90
C ASP A 281 -3.84 38.75 -12.48
N GLY A 282 -2.87 38.07 -11.87
CA GLY A 282 -2.34 38.38 -10.54
C GLY A 282 -1.67 37.19 -9.87
N PHE A 283 -1.05 37.43 -8.72
CA PHE A 283 -0.33 36.44 -7.93
C PHE A 283 -1.32 35.67 -7.02
N PRO A 284 -1.36 34.33 -7.08
CA PRO A 284 -2.16 33.54 -6.15
C PRO A 284 -1.64 33.76 -4.73
N VAL A 285 -2.52 33.87 -3.73
CA VAL A 285 -2.12 34.06 -2.32
C VAL A 285 -3.07 33.36 -1.35
N VAL A 286 -2.53 32.84 -0.25
CA VAL A 286 -3.35 32.49 0.92
C VAL A 286 -3.44 33.73 1.80
N MET A 287 -4.64 34.26 1.97
CA MET A 287 -4.88 35.44 2.81
C MET A 287 -5.37 35.00 4.18
N ILE A 288 -4.58 35.33 5.21
CA ILE A 288 -4.93 35.11 6.62
C ILE A 288 -5.20 36.47 7.28
N GLN A 289 -6.45 36.72 7.63
CA GLN A 289 -6.86 37.92 8.34
C GLN A 289 -7.08 37.63 9.82
N THR A 290 -6.27 38.27 10.67
CA THR A 290 -6.30 38.09 12.12
C THR A 290 -5.94 39.40 12.83
N SER A 291 -6.01 39.42 14.17
CA SER A 291 -5.62 40.61 14.94
C SER A 291 -4.12 40.90 14.80
N ARG A 292 -3.73 42.19 14.88
CA ARG A 292 -2.32 42.60 14.74
C ARG A 292 -1.34 41.87 15.68
N PRO A 293 -1.64 41.62 16.97
CA PRO A 293 -0.76 40.83 17.84
C PRO A 293 -0.60 39.39 17.36
N LYS A 294 -1.70 38.71 16.99
CA LYS A 294 -1.68 37.33 16.46
C LYS A 294 -0.89 37.23 15.14
N ALA A 295 -1.05 38.21 14.25
CA ALA A 295 -0.30 38.27 13.00
C ALA A 295 1.21 38.41 13.23
N LYS A 296 1.64 39.21 14.22
CA LYS A 296 3.06 39.31 14.57
C LYS A 296 3.62 38.00 15.13
N THR A 297 2.85 37.28 15.94
CA THR A 297 3.24 35.96 16.45
C THR A 297 3.38 34.95 15.30
N LEU A 298 2.41 34.88 14.39
CA LEU A 298 2.45 34.04 13.20
C LEU A 298 3.72 34.30 12.35
N VAL A 299 3.97 35.56 12.01
CA VAL A 299 5.16 35.95 11.23
C VAL A 299 6.46 35.59 11.96
N GLY A 300 6.50 35.77 13.29
CA GLY A 300 7.63 35.38 14.11
C GLY A 300 7.89 33.87 14.10
N ALA A 301 6.83 33.06 14.18
CA ALA A 301 6.92 31.60 14.13
C ALA A 301 7.43 31.11 12.77
N ILE A 302 6.86 31.60 11.66
CA ILE A 302 7.30 31.26 10.30
C ILE A 302 8.79 31.60 10.11
N LYS A 303 9.24 32.75 10.59
CA LYS A 303 10.66 33.15 10.50
C LYS A 303 11.57 32.27 11.35
N ALA A 304 11.15 31.92 12.56
CA ALA A 304 11.90 31.02 13.43
C ALA A 304 12.05 29.62 12.82
N ALA A 305 11.04 29.17 12.06
CA ALA A 305 11.04 27.92 11.33
C ALA A 305 11.78 27.97 9.98
N GLY A 306 12.51 29.06 9.66
CA GLY A 306 13.29 29.16 8.43
C GLY A 306 12.54 29.72 7.22
N GLY A 307 11.35 30.29 7.42
CA GLY A 307 10.52 30.88 6.37
C GLY A 307 9.48 29.91 5.81
N LEU A 308 8.62 30.41 4.92
CA LEU A 308 7.67 29.58 4.18
C LEU A 308 8.37 29.04 2.92
N GLN A 309 8.24 27.74 2.65
CA GLN A 309 8.81 27.07 1.47
C GLN A 309 7.75 26.66 0.46
N ALA A 310 6.64 26.07 0.92
CA ALA A 310 5.58 25.59 0.04
C ALA A 310 4.20 25.74 0.65
N ILE A 311 3.20 25.77 -0.25
CA ILE A 311 1.78 25.71 0.08
C ILE A 311 1.23 24.49 -0.66
N CYS A 312 0.74 23.51 0.08
CA CYS A 312 0.29 22.22 -0.42
C CYS A 312 -1.19 22.00 -0.07
N PHE A 313 -1.82 21.09 -0.81
CA PHE A 313 -3.21 20.71 -0.66
C PHE A 313 -3.27 19.20 -0.83
N ASN A 314 -3.62 18.51 0.24
CA ASN A 314 -3.56 17.05 0.31
C ASN A 314 -4.98 16.52 0.55
N PRO A 315 -5.43 15.50 -0.19
CA PRO A 315 -6.72 14.88 0.09
C PRO A 315 -6.68 14.19 1.47
N GLY A 316 -7.79 14.29 2.20
CA GLY A 316 -8.04 13.62 3.46
C GLY A 316 -9.46 13.05 3.49
N ALA A 317 -9.68 12.06 4.33
CA ALA A 317 -10.97 11.42 4.52
C ALA A 317 -11.18 11.15 6.01
N ASP A 318 -12.41 11.32 6.51
CA ASP A 318 -12.77 10.82 7.83
C ASP A 318 -13.03 9.30 7.73
N PRO A 319 -12.32 8.45 8.48
CA PRO A 319 -12.54 7.01 8.44
C PRO A 319 -13.92 6.57 8.98
N PHE A 320 -14.67 7.46 9.63
CA PHE A 320 -15.98 7.18 10.21
C PHE A 320 -17.14 7.89 9.50
N ASP A 321 -16.86 8.93 8.71
CA ASP A 321 -17.85 9.68 7.93
C ASP A 321 -17.46 9.70 6.45
N SER A 322 -18.40 9.54 5.54
CA SER A 322 -18.11 9.53 4.08
C SER A 322 -17.69 10.91 3.51
N GLU A 323 -17.34 11.85 4.38
CA GLU A 323 -16.92 13.20 4.05
C GLU A 323 -15.44 13.21 3.66
N HIS A 324 -15.19 13.61 2.42
CA HIS A 324 -13.84 13.86 1.89
C HIS A 324 -13.52 15.35 2.04
N TYR A 325 -12.26 15.67 2.31
CA TYR A 325 -11.80 17.04 2.48
C TYR A 325 -10.40 17.25 1.92
N ASP A 326 -10.12 18.49 1.52
CA ASP A 326 -8.83 18.96 1.04
C ASP A 326 -8.11 19.68 2.20
N LEU A 327 -6.97 19.17 2.61
CA LEU A 327 -6.13 19.72 3.68
C LEU A 327 -5.15 20.74 3.11
N GLY A 328 -5.35 22.02 3.44
CA GLY A 328 -4.40 23.08 3.15
C GLY A 328 -3.23 23.09 4.13
N LEU A 329 -2.01 22.89 3.62
CA LEU A 329 -0.79 22.80 4.41
C LEU A 329 0.24 23.88 4.04
N PHE A 330 0.91 24.44 5.04
CA PHE A 330 2.13 25.23 4.89
C PHE A 330 3.35 24.38 5.23
N GLN A 331 4.33 24.35 4.33
CA GLN A 331 5.63 23.77 4.62
C GLN A 331 6.61 24.89 4.99
N THR A 332 7.22 24.78 6.17
CA THR A 332 8.23 25.75 6.63
C THR A 332 9.65 25.24 6.42
N GLY A 333 10.63 26.14 6.57
CA GLY A 333 12.03 25.88 6.25
C GLY A 333 12.73 24.77 7.05
N ASN A 334 12.17 24.38 8.18
CA ASN A 334 12.63 23.26 9.01
C ASN A 334 12.02 21.91 8.59
N GLY A 335 11.16 21.87 7.57
CA GLY A 335 10.48 20.67 7.08
C GLY A 335 9.11 20.42 7.71
N ASP A 336 8.70 21.20 8.71
CA ASP A 336 7.41 21.02 9.38
C ASP A 336 6.24 21.37 8.46
N LEU A 337 5.19 20.54 8.53
CA LEU A 337 3.89 20.78 7.90
C LEU A 337 2.92 21.38 8.91
N HIS A 338 2.31 22.50 8.56
CA HIS A 338 1.32 23.17 9.38
C HIS A 338 -0.03 23.25 8.66
N LEU A 339 -1.08 22.78 9.33
CA LEU A 339 -2.45 22.92 8.84
C LEU A 339 -2.86 24.40 8.84
N PHE A 340 -3.47 24.84 7.75
CA PHE A 340 -4.09 26.16 7.68
C PHE A 340 -5.59 26.11 7.39
N GLY A 341 -6.10 25.03 6.83
CA GLY A 341 -7.53 24.88 6.59
C GLY A 341 -7.91 23.48 6.14
N GLU A 342 -9.12 23.10 6.50
CA GLU A 342 -9.80 21.90 6.03
C GLU A 342 -10.97 22.37 5.18
N PHE A 343 -11.05 21.87 3.95
CA PHE A 343 -12.07 22.29 3.01
C PHE A 343 -12.83 21.07 2.51
N GLY A 344 -14.13 20.97 2.81
CA GLY A 344 -14.93 19.84 2.31
C GLY A 344 -14.93 19.76 0.79
N ASP A 345 -14.78 18.56 0.25
CA ASP A 345 -14.67 18.32 -1.19
C ASP A 345 -15.95 18.65 -1.96
N GLU A 346 -17.09 18.76 -1.26
CA GLU A 346 -18.36 19.18 -1.85
C GLU A 346 -18.61 20.69 -1.81
N ASP A 347 -17.77 21.52 -1.17
CA ASP A 347 -17.99 22.97 -1.13
C ASP A 347 -17.74 23.60 -2.51
N PRO A 348 -18.78 24.08 -3.22
CA PRO A 348 -18.62 24.64 -4.57
C PRO A 348 -17.72 25.88 -4.59
N THR A 349 -17.63 26.60 -3.46
CA THR A 349 -16.78 27.78 -3.30
C THR A 349 -15.31 27.38 -3.26
N HIS A 350 -14.97 26.35 -2.48
CA HIS A 350 -13.61 25.80 -2.39
C HIS A 350 -13.18 25.19 -3.72
N ILE A 351 -13.98 24.31 -4.32
CA ILE A 351 -13.68 23.68 -5.62
C ILE A 351 -13.35 24.75 -6.68
N ALA A 352 -14.16 25.81 -6.75
CA ALA A 352 -13.94 26.91 -7.69
C ALA A 352 -12.68 27.73 -7.35
N ALA A 353 -12.36 27.93 -6.07
CA ALA A 353 -11.17 28.63 -5.61
C ALA A 353 -9.89 27.81 -5.87
N ARG A 354 -9.89 26.52 -5.55
CA ARG A 354 -8.82 25.54 -5.78
C ARG A 354 -8.49 25.41 -7.26
N LYS A 355 -9.50 25.25 -8.12
CA LYS A 355 -9.31 25.21 -9.58
C LYS A 355 -8.66 26.48 -10.13
N LYS A 356 -9.04 27.65 -9.61
CA LYS A 356 -8.42 28.93 -10.00
C LYS A 356 -7.00 29.07 -9.44
N TRP A 357 -6.74 28.58 -8.24
CA TRP A 357 -5.42 28.53 -7.61
C TRP A 357 -4.44 27.73 -8.48
N ASP A 358 -4.79 26.50 -8.84
CA ASP A 358 -3.91 25.62 -9.63
C ASP A 358 -3.63 26.18 -11.02
N GLN A 359 -4.65 26.76 -11.67
CA GLN A 359 -4.47 27.43 -12.96
C GLN A 359 -3.51 28.62 -12.89
N ARG A 360 -3.49 29.36 -11.78
CA ARG A 360 -2.60 30.51 -11.58
C ARG A 360 -1.19 30.04 -11.22
N CYS A 361 -1.06 29.06 -10.32
CA CYS A 361 0.23 28.46 -9.99
C CYS A 361 0.92 27.91 -11.24
N LYS A 362 0.17 27.24 -12.14
CA LYS A 362 0.72 26.80 -13.45
C LYS A 362 1.25 27.97 -14.29
N LYS A 363 0.58 29.12 -14.29
CA LYS A 363 1.01 30.32 -15.03
C LYS A 363 2.22 31.01 -14.39
N THR A 364 2.38 30.91 -13.07
CA THR A 364 3.49 31.48 -12.30
C THR A 364 4.62 30.46 -12.03
N ASN A 365 4.66 29.33 -12.75
CA ASN A 365 5.64 28.25 -12.58
C ASN A 365 5.75 27.73 -11.13
N GLY A 366 4.60 27.57 -10.47
CA GLY A 366 4.51 27.07 -9.10
C GLY A 366 4.69 28.13 -8.01
N CYS A 367 4.90 29.41 -8.37
CA CYS A 367 5.04 30.49 -7.37
C CYS A 367 3.67 30.97 -6.87
N CYS A 368 3.49 31.04 -5.55
CA CYS A 368 2.27 31.46 -4.86
C CYS A 368 2.54 32.12 -3.50
#